data_AF-A0A804F8L3-F1
#
_entry.id   AF-A0A804F8L3-F1
#
_cell.length_a   1.000
_cell.length_b   1.000
_cell.length_c   1.000
_cell.angle_alpha   90.00
_cell.angle_beta   90.00
_cell.angle_gamma   90.00
#
_symmetry.space_group_name_H-M   'P 1'
#
loop_
_entity.id
_entity.type
_entity.pdbx_description
1 polymer ?
#
loop_
_entity_poly.entity_id
_entity_poly.type
_entity_poly.pdbx_seq_one_letter_code
_entity_poly.pdbx_strand_id
1 'polypeptide(L)' 'MKKKTFFLVTGDNVNSLALCDFDGDGKKELLVGSEDFDIRVFKEDEIVAEMTETE' A
#
# COMPACT_ATOMS: atom_id res chain seq x y z
N MET A 1 -10.45 16.83 -16.73
CA MET A 1 -10.18 15.79 -15.71
C MET A 1 -8.93 16.20 -14.93
N LYS A 2 -9.03 16.47 -13.62
CA LYS A 2 -7.85 16.76 -12.80
C LYS A 2 -7.16 15.44 -12.46
N LYS A 3 -5.86 15.34 -12.66
CA LYS A 3 -5.05 14.20 -12.22
C LYS A 3 -4.72 14.44 -10.74
N LYS A 4 -5.20 13.58 -9.83
CA LYS A 4 -4.79 13.58 -8.42
C LYS A 4 -3.48 12.79 -8.36
N THR A 5 -2.38 13.47 -8.09
CA THR A 5 -1.09 12.83 -7.82
C THR A 5 -1.01 12.54 -6.34
N PHE A 6 -0.37 11.44 -5.98
CA PHE A 6 -0.34 10.93 -4.63
C PHE A 6 1.09 10.54 -4.26
N PHE A 7 1.49 10.80 -3.02
CA PHE A 7 2.84 10.57 -2.51
C PHE A 7 2.74 10.07 -1.06
N LEU A 8 3.58 9.10 -0.71
CA LEU A 8 3.64 8.46 0.60
C LEU A 8 5.09 8.22 1.00
N VAL A 9 5.29 7.96 2.28
CA VAL A 9 6.55 7.45 2.84
C VAL A 9 6.29 6.04 3.36
N THR A 10 7.24 5.13 3.12
CA THR A 10 7.26 3.75 3.65
C THR A 10 8.50 3.58 4.53
N GLY A 11 8.63 2.45 5.23
CA GLY A 11 9.73 2.21 6.17
C GLY A 11 11.09 1.98 5.51
N ASP A 12 11.12 1.35 4.32
CA ASP A 12 12.35 1.09 3.55
C ASP A 12 12.07 1.04 2.03
N ASN A 13 13.06 0.65 1.22
CA ASN A 13 12.94 0.55 -0.24
C ASN A 13 11.75 -0.31 -0.66
N VAL A 14 10.98 0.21 -1.61
CA VAL A 14 9.85 -0.51 -2.21
C VAL A 14 10.36 -1.46 -3.29
N ASN A 15 10.07 -2.75 -3.12
CA ASN A 15 10.45 -3.78 -4.09
C ASN A 15 9.26 -4.30 -4.90
N SER A 16 8.02 -4.10 -4.44
CA SER A 16 6.82 -4.55 -5.15
C SER A 16 5.59 -3.67 -4.91
N LEU A 17 4.73 -3.58 -5.92
CA LEU A 17 3.48 -2.81 -5.90
C LEU A 17 2.34 -3.59 -6.55
N ALA A 18 1.14 -3.52 -5.97
CA ALA A 18 -0.08 -4.06 -6.57
C ALA A 18 -1.32 -3.19 -6.27
N LEU A 19 -2.31 -3.20 -7.15
CA LEU A 19 -3.61 -2.56 -6.93
C LEU A 19 -4.69 -3.63 -6.79
N CYS A 20 -5.33 -3.69 -5.62
CA CYS A 20 -6.34 -4.69 -5.28
C CYS A 20 -7.47 -4.04 -4.46
N ASP A 21 -8.71 -4.50 -4.65
CA ASP A 21 -9.81 -4.18 -3.74
C ASP A 21 -9.63 -5.02 -2.47
N PHE A 22 -8.89 -4.47 -1.51
CA PHE A 22 -8.44 -5.20 -0.33
C PHE A 22 -9.54 -5.30 0.72
N ASP A 23 -10.37 -4.27 0.86
CA ASP A 23 -11.44 -4.21 1.87
C ASP A 23 -12.83 -4.57 1.33
N GLY A 24 -12.97 -4.78 0.03
CA GLY A 24 -14.21 -5.22 -0.62
C GLY A 24 -15.22 -4.10 -0.85
N ASP A 25 -14.80 -2.83 -0.80
CA ASP A 25 -15.68 -1.68 -1.03
C ASP A 25 -15.87 -1.33 -2.52
N GLY A 26 -15.20 -2.06 -3.43
CA GLY A 26 -15.25 -1.85 -4.87
C GLY A 26 -14.27 -0.80 -5.40
N LYS A 27 -13.45 -0.19 -4.54
CA LYS A 27 -12.28 0.63 -4.93
C LYS A 27 -11.02 -0.20 -4.82
N LYS A 28 -9.91 0.31 -5.36
CA LYS A 28 -8.61 -0.38 -5.29
C LYS A 28 -7.71 0.37 -4.33
N GLU A 29 -7.15 -0.39 -3.41
CA GLU A 29 -6.07 0.02 -2.52
C GLU A 29 -4.71 -0.33 -3.14
N LEU A 30 -3.68 0.38 -2.72
CA LEU A 30 -2.30 0.15 -3.11
C LEU A 30 -1.60 -0.73 -2.07
N LEU A 31 -1.17 -1.92 -2.49
CA LEU A 31 -0.32 -2.81 -1.71
C LEU A 31 1.14 -2.51 -2.04
N VAL A 32 1.96 -2.34 -1.01
CA VAL A 32 3.38 -2.01 -1.11
C VAL A 32 4.17 -3.02 -0.28
N GLY A 33 5.04 -3.78 -0.94
CA GLY A 33 6.02 -4.63 -0.26
C GLY A 33 7.38 -3.96 -0.21
N SER A 34 7.94 -3.83 0.98
CA SER A 34 9.18 -3.10 1.27
C SER A 34 10.28 -4.01 1.85
N GLU A 35 11.53 -3.55 1.83
CA GLU A 35 12.70 -4.30 2.33
C GLU A 35 12.75 -4.50 3.85
N ASP A 36 11.92 -3.77 4.59
CA ASP A 36 11.74 -3.90 6.04
C ASP A 36 10.86 -5.09 6.44
N PHE A 37 10.59 -6.02 5.52
CA PHE A 37 9.74 -7.19 5.70
C PHE A 37 8.26 -6.87 5.92
N ASP A 38 7.83 -5.63 5.66
CA ASP A 38 6.42 -5.24 5.79
C ASP A 38 5.71 -5.17 4.43
N ILE A 39 4.46 -5.63 4.42
CA ILE A 39 3.48 -5.34 3.37
C ILE A 39 2.48 -4.34 3.94
N ARG A 40 2.36 -3.18 3.28
CA ARG A 40 1.45 -2.09 3.67
C ARG A 40 0.34 -1.90 2.65
N VAL A 41 -0.87 -1.66 3.13
CA VAL A 41 -2.05 -1.40 2.30
C VAL A 41 -2.47 0.05 2.49
N PHE A 42 -2.47 0.81 1.40
CA PHE A 42 -2.84 2.22 1.38
C PHE A 42 -4.18 2.45 0.69
N LYS A 43 -5.05 3.19 1.38
CA LYS A 43 -6.33 3.68 0.86
C LYS A 43 -6.31 5.21 0.88
N GLU A 44 -6.16 5.80 -0.31
CA GLU A 44 -5.83 7.22 -0.40
C GLU A 44 -4.66 7.55 0.53
N ASP A 45 -4.75 8.64 1.32
CA ASP A 45 -3.70 9.14 2.23
C ASP A 45 -3.53 8.33 3.54
N GLU A 46 -4.20 7.18 3.68
CA GLU A 46 -4.20 6.37 4.91
C GLU A 46 -3.63 4.96 4.72
N ILE A 47 -2.89 4.46 5.74
CA ILE A 47 -2.54 3.04 5.85
C ILE A 47 -3.71 2.33 6.54
N VAL A 48 -4.29 1.33 5.88
CA VAL A 48 -5.44 0.57 6.41
C VAL A 48 -5.04 -0.82 6.94
N ALA A 49 -3.89 -1.33 6.53
CA ALA A 49 -3.32 -2.57 7.07
C ALA A 49 -1.79 -2.59 6.92
N GLU A 50 -1.14 -3.25 7.86
CA GLU A 50 0.30 -3.54 7.85
C GLU A 50 0.50 -4.99 8.31
N MET A 51 1.34 -5.73 7.59
CA MET A 51 1.63 -7.13 7.85
C MET A 51 3.14 -7.34 7.76
N THR A 52 3.75 -7.82 8.84
CA THR A 52 5.18 -8.16 8.87
C THR A 52 5.36 -9.63 8.52
N GLU A 53 6.33 -9.94 7.65
CA GLU A 53 6.77 -11.32 7.43
C GLU A 53 7.16 -11.94 8.78
N THR A 54 6.56 -13.08 9.12
CA THR A 54 6.91 -13.85 10.31
C THR A 54 7.47 -15.18 9.84
N GLU A 55 8.51 -15.66 10.52
CA GLU A 55 9.16 -16.96 10.22
C GLU A 55 8.18 -18.14 10.24
#